data_AF-G5SX01-F1
#
_entry.id   AF-G5SX01-F1
#
_cell.length_a   1.000
_cell.length_b   1.000
_cell.length_c   1.000
_cell.angle_alpha   90.00
_cell.angle_beta   90.00
_cell.angle_gamma   90.00
#
_symmetry.space_group_name_H-M   'P 1'
#
loop_
_entity.id
_entity.type
_entity.pdbx_description
1 polymer ?
#
loop_
_entity_poly.entity_id
_entity_poly.type
_entity_poly.pdbx_seq_one_letter_code
_entity_poly.pdbx_strand_id
1 'polypeptide(L)'
;MTAWPDALKLFFFGFWMFFGIYYGDVLYIAQQYSFFSTAQGAMRPLWETSYGSLWIIGRALLQAFHSPFWGGALLSGMLTLISWLSGYVFRLRGRFGYLKYIPAFVFIYVVVYHGFDVYYQAETGKLLGIPFCILLILACQAAFVRSFSRKKLLGLFTPPAYNRPLDEWKAMGFILILGAGAVGMNEWYRPYVRPTAKMQRELERQDWKGMQATASRSDLTYSTVAAYYAISRMEDENDVPKVPIDMLPPTSRPIYLHNRDGNLENARNYFLMDYCIASEQYPIAYELGKADLNTNGPSPLLLKQMVRICLALHKKEEARSHLNVLRTLPFEKDFIETYAPEAQE
;
A
#
# COMPACT_ATOMS: atom_id res chain seq x y z
N MET A 1 -21.88 -11.86 -29.01
CA MET A 1 -21.04 -11.74 -27.79
C MET A 1 -19.84 -10.88 -28.14
N THR A 2 -19.74 -9.67 -27.58
CA THR A 2 -18.61 -8.77 -27.79
C THR A 2 -17.40 -9.26 -26.99
N ALA A 3 -16.46 -9.90 -27.66
CA ALA A 3 -15.28 -10.49 -27.03
C ALA A 3 -14.30 -9.38 -26.61
N TRP A 4 -13.99 -9.32 -25.31
CA TRP A 4 -12.96 -8.44 -24.75
C TRP A 4 -11.58 -8.82 -25.35
N PRO A 5 -10.73 -7.85 -25.78
CA PRO A 5 -9.44 -8.18 -26.39
C PRO A 5 -8.53 -8.95 -25.42
N ASP A 6 -7.86 -10.00 -25.90
CA ASP A 6 -7.09 -10.91 -25.04
C ASP A 6 -5.91 -10.21 -24.36
N ALA A 7 -5.24 -9.28 -25.03
CA ALA A 7 -4.21 -8.46 -24.42
C ALA A 7 -4.74 -7.57 -23.28
N LEU A 8 -5.99 -7.10 -23.36
CA LEU A 8 -6.60 -6.27 -22.32
C LEU A 8 -7.06 -7.12 -21.12
N LYS A 9 -7.55 -8.35 -21.37
CA LYS A 9 -7.78 -9.36 -20.32
C LYS A 9 -6.49 -9.67 -19.58
N LEU A 10 -5.45 -10.06 -20.31
CA LEU A 10 -4.15 -10.40 -19.75
C LEU A 10 -3.58 -9.24 -18.93
N PHE A 11 -3.72 -8.02 -19.44
CA PHE A 11 -3.33 -6.81 -18.71
C PHE A 11 -4.08 -6.68 -17.38
N PHE A 12 -5.42 -6.72 -17.40
CA PHE A 12 -6.23 -6.59 -16.19
C PHE A 12 -5.94 -7.69 -15.16
N PHE A 13 -5.97 -8.96 -15.58
CA PHE A 13 -5.72 -10.08 -14.68
C PHE A 13 -4.27 -10.11 -14.19
N GLY A 14 -3.29 -9.77 -15.04
CA GLY A 14 -1.89 -9.68 -14.63
C GLY A 14 -1.65 -8.60 -13.58
N PHE A 15 -2.21 -7.40 -13.78
CA PHE A 15 -2.13 -6.31 -12.80
C PHE A 15 -2.91 -6.63 -11.52
N TRP A 16 -4.04 -7.31 -11.64
CA TRP A 16 -4.81 -7.74 -10.48
C TRP A 16 -4.08 -8.79 -9.66
N MET A 17 -3.46 -9.79 -10.29
CA MET A 17 -2.59 -10.76 -9.60
C MET A 17 -1.40 -10.06 -8.94
N PHE A 18 -0.82 -9.07 -9.62
CA PHE A 18 0.28 -8.30 -9.05
C PHE A 18 -0.16 -7.50 -7.81
N PHE A 19 -1.15 -6.62 -7.93
CA PHE A 19 -1.53 -5.74 -6.82
C PHE A 19 -2.40 -6.41 -5.75
N GLY A 20 -3.15 -7.45 -6.11
CA GLY A 20 -4.05 -8.14 -5.19
C GLY A 20 -3.40 -9.30 -4.43
N ILE A 21 -2.40 -9.96 -5.03
CA ILE A 21 -1.78 -11.15 -4.45
C ILE A 21 -0.29 -10.91 -4.19
N TYR A 22 0.48 -10.53 -5.20
CA TYR A 22 1.94 -10.43 -5.06
C TYR A 22 2.35 -9.25 -4.16
N TYR A 23 1.83 -8.06 -4.42
CA TYR A 23 2.13 -6.78 -3.73
C TYR A 23 1.00 -6.36 -2.77
N GLY A 24 0.00 -7.21 -2.58
CA GLY A 24 -1.21 -6.91 -1.82
C GLY A 24 -0.95 -6.56 -0.36
N ASP A 25 -0.04 -7.25 0.30
CA ASP A 25 0.32 -6.97 1.70
C ASP A 25 0.97 -5.59 1.85
N VAL A 26 1.79 -5.16 0.88
CA VAL A 26 2.40 -3.81 0.89
C VAL A 26 1.33 -2.72 0.79
N LEU A 27 0.32 -2.91 -0.06
CA LEU A 27 -0.77 -1.95 -0.22
C LEU A 27 -1.78 -2.00 0.93
N TYR A 28 -1.94 -3.16 1.57
CA TYR A 28 -2.68 -3.28 2.83
C TYR A 28 -2.02 -2.46 3.94
N ILE A 29 -0.71 -2.61 4.12
CA ILE A 29 0.03 -1.80 5.09
C ILE A 29 -0.05 -0.32 4.72
N ALA A 30 0.08 0.04 3.44
CA ALA A 30 -0.10 1.42 3.01
C ALA A 30 -1.49 1.98 3.38
N GLN A 31 -2.55 1.16 3.35
CA GLN A 31 -3.88 1.53 3.85
C GLN A 31 -3.89 1.72 5.38
N GLN A 32 -3.20 0.88 6.14
CA GLN A 32 -3.08 1.00 7.60
C GLN A 32 -2.28 2.23 8.06
N TYR A 33 -1.35 2.72 7.23
CA TYR A 33 -0.70 4.02 7.41
C TYR A 33 -1.57 5.20 6.93
N SER A 34 -2.69 4.94 6.26
CA SER A 34 -3.55 5.97 5.66
C SER A 34 -4.76 6.30 6.53
N PHE A 35 -4.70 7.45 7.21
CA PHE A 35 -5.85 7.98 7.92
C PHE A 35 -6.89 8.56 6.96
N PHE A 36 -8.09 7.98 7.00
CA PHE A 36 -9.25 8.47 6.26
C PHE A 36 -10.51 8.38 7.12
N SER A 37 -11.17 9.52 7.33
CA SER A 37 -12.46 9.60 8.02
C SER A 37 -13.47 10.37 7.18
N THR A 38 -14.75 10.01 7.31
CA THR A 38 -15.87 10.77 6.72
C THR A 38 -16.17 12.04 7.52
N ALA A 39 -15.64 12.19 8.74
CA ALA A 39 -15.81 13.39 9.55
C ALA A 39 -14.94 14.53 9.00
N GLN A 40 -15.60 15.57 8.46
CA GLN A 40 -14.93 16.71 7.82
C GLN A 40 -13.90 17.39 8.75
N GLY A 41 -14.18 17.48 10.05
CA GLY A 41 -13.27 18.08 11.03
C GLY A 41 -11.93 17.34 11.16
N ALA A 42 -11.93 16.01 11.06
CA ALA A 42 -10.72 15.19 11.18
C ALA A 42 -9.82 15.27 9.93
N MET A 43 -10.42 15.51 8.75
CA MET A 43 -9.69 15.59 7.48
C MET A 43 -9.26 17.02 7.10
N ARG A 44 -9.65 18.03 7.90
CA ARG A 44 -9.35 19.45 7.63
C ARG A 44 -7.86 19.74 7.42
N PRO A 45 -6.92 19.19 8.21
CA PRO A 45 -5.49 19.44 7.98
C PRO A 45 -5.02 19.00 6.58
N LEU A 46 -5.54 17.88 6.07
CA LEU A 46 -5.21 17.39 4.74
C LEU A 46 -5.88 18.24 3.65
N TRP A 47 -7.10 18.72 3.90
CA TRP A 47 -7.84 19.58 2.98
C TRP A 47 -7.10 20.89 2.68
N GLU A 48 -6.41 21.44 3.67
CA GLU A 48 -5.67 22.71 3.58
C GLU A 48 -4.30 22.57 2.87
N THR A 49 -3.86 21.34 2.57
CA THR A 49 -2.62 21.10 1.81
C THR A 49 -2.80 21.25 0.30
N SER A 50 -1.70 21.50 -0.42
CA SER A 50 -1.70 21.52 -1.89
C SER A 50 -2.21 20.22 -2.48
N TYR A 51 -3.24 20.30 -3.32
CA TYR A 51 -3.98 19.15 -3.88
C TYR A 51 -4.69 18.27 -2.83
N GLY A 52 -5.01 18.82 -1.66
CA GLY A 52 -5.63 18.10 -0.53
C GLY A 52 -6.87 17.29 -0.90
N SER A 53 -7.76 17.84 -1.74
CA SER A 53 -8.95 17.13 -2.22
C SER A 53 -8.60 15.87 -3.01
N LEU A 54 -7.53 15.88 -3.81
CA LEU A 54 -7.06 14.71 -4.55
C LEU A 54 -6.49 13.66 -3.61
N TRP A 55 -5.72 14.07 -2.60
CA TRP A 55 -5.16 13.16 -1.61
C TRP A 55 -6.24 12.49 -0.78
N ILE A 56 -7.29 13.22 -0.40
CA ILE A 56 -8.45 12.66 0.30
C ILE A 56 -9.15 11.60 -0.54
N ILE A 57 -9.41 11.88 -1.82
CA ILE A 57 -9.97 10.87 -2.74
C ILE A 57 -9.04 9.66 -2.85
N GLY A 58 -7.73 9.90 -2.96
CA GLY A 58 -6.73 8.84 -2.98
C GLY A 58 -6.78 7.95 -1.73
N ARG A 59 -6.82 8.55 -0.54
CA ARG A 59 -6.94 7.82 0.74
C ARG A 59 -8.28 7.10 0.86
N ALA A 60 -9.38 7.68 0.36
CA ALA A 60 -10.69 7.05 0.33
C ALA A 60 -10.69 5.78 -0.54
N LEU A 61 -10.16 5.87 -1.76
CA LEU A 61 -10.01 4.72 -2.65
C LEU A 61 -9.07 3.67 -2.04
N LEU A 62 -8.03 4.11 -1.31
CA LEU A 62 -7.04 3.21 -0.72
C LEU A 62 -7.65 2.31 0.35
N GLN A 63 -8.78 2.71 0.96
CA GLN A 63 -9.53 1.87 1.89
C GLN A 63 -9.99 0.54 1.27
N ALA A 64 -10.14 0.46 -0.06
CA ALA A 64 -10.43 -0.82 -0.72
C ALA A 64 -9.33 -1.87 -0.51
N PHE A 65 -8.09 -1.46 -0.21
CA PHE A 65 -6.97 -2.35 0.09
C PHE A 65 -6.99 -2.95 1.51
N HIS A 66 -7.97 -2.60 2.36
CA HIS A 66 -8.25 -3.39 3.55
C HIS A 66 -8.46 -4.87 3.18
N SER A 67 -9.09 -5.12 2.03
CA SER A 67 -9.04 -6.41 1.33
C SER A 67 -8.18 -6.28 0.06
N PRO A 68 -6.92 -6.75 0.07
CA PRO A 68 -6.00 -6.61 -1.06
C PRO A 68 -6.57 -7.09 -2.40
N PHE A 69 -7.39 -8.15 -2.35
CA PHE A 69 -8.06 -8.69 -3.52
C PHE A 69 -8.96 -7.67 -4.22
N TRP A 70 -9.80 -6.95 -3.47
CA TRP A 70 -10.72 -5.94 -4.01
C TRP A 70 -9.99 -4.64 -4.36
N GLY A 71 -9.07 -4.19 -3.52
CA GLY A 71 -8.22 -3.04 -3.82
C GLY A 71 -7.41 -3.23 -5.11
N GLY A 72 -6.83 -4.42 -5.29
CA GLY A 72 -6.11 -4.81 -6.50
C GLY A 72 -7.01 -4.81 -7.74
N ALA A 73 -8.26 -5.27 -7.62
CA ALA A 73 -9.22 -5.24 -8.74
C ALA A 73 -9.58 -3.80 -9.12
N LEU A 74 -9.80 -2.93 -8.13
CA LEU A 74 -10.08 -1.50 -8.33
C LEU A 74 -8.92 -0.81 -9.07
N LEU A 75 -7.69 -0.94 -8.56
CA LEU A 75 -6.50 -0.33 -9.16
C LEU A 75 -6.22 -0.90 -10.56
N SER A 76 -6.33 -2.22 -10.74
CA SER A 76 -6.22 -2.85 -12.06
C SER A 76 -7.25 -2.30 -13.04
N GLY A 77 -8.50 -2.13 -12.61
CA GLY A 77 -9.56 -1.52 -13.40
C GLY A 77 -9.22 -0.10 -13.82
N MET A 78 -8.75 0.74 -12.89
CA MET A 78 -8.32 2.11 -13.18
C MET A 78 -7.17 2.14 -14.21
N LEU A 79 -6.13 1.32 -14.03
CA LEU A 79 -4.99 1.25 -14.94
C LEU A 79 -5.37 0.70 -16.33
N THR A 80 -6.32 -0.23 -16.37
CA THR A 80 -6.88 -0.77 -17.62
C THR A 80 -7.64 0.33 -18.37
N LEU A 81 -8.45 1.13 -17.67
CA LEU A 81 -9.15 2.29 -18.24
C LEU A 81 -8.17 3.37 -18.72
N ILE A 82 -7.12 3.67 -17.95
CA ILE A 82 -6.04 4.58 -18.35
C ILE A 82 -5.39 4.11 -19.64
N SER A 83 -5.06 2.82 -19.73
CA SER A 83 -4.42 2.24 -20.91
C SER A 83 -5.34 2.28 -22.15
N TRP A 84 -6.64 2.04 -21.94
CA TRP A 84 -7.63 2.13 -23.01
C TRP A 84 -7.85 3.57 -23.50
N LEU A 85 -8.04 4.52 -22.58
CA LEU A 85 -8.22 5.93 -22.91
C LEU A 85 -6.97 6.53 -23.56
N SER A 86 -5.77 6.17 -23.08
CA SER A 86 -4.51 6.58 -23.70
C SER A 86 -4.42 6.12 -25.15
N GLY A 87 -4.82 4.87 -25.44
CA GLY A 87 -4.90 4.37 -26.81
C GLY A 87 -5.88 5.16 -27.69
N TYR A 88 -7.01 5.61 -27.12
CA TYR A 88 -7.99 6.43 -27.81
C TYR A 88 -7.49 7.86 -28.09
N VAL A 89 -6.98 8.55 -27.06
CA VAL A 89 -6.53 9.95 -27.13
C VAL A 89 -5.33 10.09 -28.09
N PHE A 90 -4.32 9.23 -27.94
CA PHE A 90 -3.10 9.26 -28.77
C PHE A 90 -3.23 8.51 -30.10
N ARG A 91 -4.40 7.93 -30.40
CA ARG A 91 -4.68 7.19 -31.64
C ARG A 91 -3.70 6.03 -31.89
N LEU A 92 -3.27 5.37 -30.84
CA LEU A 92 -2.34 4.24 -30.90
C LEU A 92 -3.08 3.01 -31.44
N ARG A 93 -2.93 2.74 -32.75
CA ARG A 93 -3.56 1.61 -33.46
C ARG A 93 -2.54 0.80 -34.25
N GLY A 94 -2.89 -0.46 -34.56
CA GLY A 94 -2.04 -1.37 -35.33
C GLY A 94 -0.70 -1.62 -34.65
N ARG A 95 0.40 -1.45 -35.39
CA ARG A 95 1.78 -1.70 -34.94
C ARG A 95 2.14 -1.01 -33.61
N PHE A 96 1.59 0.17 -33.32
CA PHE A 96 1.89 0.94 -32.10
C PHE A 96 0.89 0.71 -30.95
N GLY A 97 -0.05 -0.23 -31.11
CA GLY A 97 -1.11 -0.46 -30.15
C GLY A 97 -0.65 -0.91 -28.76
N TYR A 98 0.56 -1.47 -28.62
CA TYR A 98 1.12 -1.87 -27.33
C TYR A 98 1.63 -0.68 -26.49
N LEU A 99 1.93 0.48 -27.11
CA LEU A 99 2.43 1.66 -26.40
C LEU A 99 1.41 2.24 -25.41
N LYS A 100 0.13 1.94 -25.59
CA LYS A 100 -0.94 2.42 -24.71
C LYS A 100 -0.83 1.91 -23.26
N TYR A 101 -0.09 0.82 -23.03
CA TYR A 101 0.14 0.23 -21.70
C TYR A 101 1.29 0.90 -20.93
N ILE A 102 2.12 1.72 -21.59
CA ILE A 102 3.29 2.36 -20.97
C ILE A 102 2.94 3.16 -19.72
N PRO A 103 1.92 4.04 -19.70
CA PRO A 103 1.63 4.85 -18.50
C PRO A 103 1.38 4.01 -17.25
N ALA A 104 0.68 2.88 -17.40
CA ALA A 104 0.41 1.98 -16.29
C ALA A 104 1.65 1.19 -15.84
N PHE A 105 2.54 0.84 -16.77
CA PHE A 105 3.83 0.24 -16.41
C PHE A 105 4.77 1.26 -15.75
N VAL A 106 4.80 2.51 -16.20
CA VAL A 106 5.57 3.55 -15.51
C VAL A 106 5.11 3.66 -14.05
N PHE A 107 3.79 3.64 -13.82
CA PHE A 107 3.23 3.68 -12.47
C PHE A 107 3.67 2.48 -11.60
N ILE A 108 3.55 1.23 -12.07
CA ILE A 108 3.96 0.06 -11.27
C ILE A 108 5.46 0.08 -10.96
N TYR A 109 6.31 0.47 -11.92
CA TYR A 109 7.75 0.57 -11.71
C TYR A 109 8.12 1.63 -10.67
N VAL A 110 7.44 2.78 -10.68
CA VAL A 110 7.62 3.83 -9.66
C VAL A 110 7.22 3.32 -8.27
N VAL A 111 6.08 2.65 -8.14
CA VAL A 111 5.63 2.07 -6.86
C VAL A 111 6.65 1.04 -6.34
N VAL A 112 7.12 0.12 -7.20
CA VAL A 112 8.11 -0.89 -6.83
C VAL A 112 9.46 -0.25 -6.46
N TYR A 113 9.89 0.80 -7.17
CA TYR A 113 11.14 1.49 -6.90
C TYR A 113 11.17 2.13 -5.51
N HIS A 114 10.08 2.82 -5.14
CA HIS A 114 9.97 3.51 -3.85
C HIS A 114 9.76 2.56 -2.68
N GLY A 115 9.06 1.44 -2.85
CA GLY A 115 8.90 0.43 -1.79
C GLY A 115 8.23 0.98 -0.53
N PHE A 116 8.97 1.07 0.58
CA PHE A 116 8.46 1.62 1.85
C PHE A 116 8.16 3.12 1.77
N ASP A 117 8.92 3.90 0.99
CA ASP A 117 8.74 5.35 0.84
C ASP A 117 7.40 5.72 0.20
N VAL A 118 6.66 4.73 -0.31
CA VAL A 118 5.31 4.91 -0.84
C VAL A 118 4.32 5.24 0.28
N TYR A 119 4.57 4.78 1.50
CA TYR A 119 3.64 4.95 2.63
C TYR A 119 4.30 5.37 3.96
N TYR A 120 5.58 5.06 4.17
CA TYR A 120 6.29 5.48 5.38
C TYR A 120 6.59 6.99 5.30
N GLN A 121 6.03 7.75 6.25
CA GLN A 121 6.17 9.22 6.34
C GLN A 121 5.85 9.99 5.05
N ALA A 122 5.14 9.36 4.12
CA ALA A 122 4.78 9.88 2.82
C ALA A 122 3.27 9.96 2.67
N GLU A 123 2.81 10.82 1.77
CA GLU A 123 1.38 10.98 1.50
C GLU A 123 0.82 9.74 0.76
N THR A 124 0.23 8.83 1.53
CA THR A 124 -0.38 7.57 1.04
C THR A 124 -1.48 7.81 0.00
N GLY A 125 -2.15 8.98 0.03
CA GLY A 125 -3.14 9.36 -0.98
C GLY A 125 -2.58 9.40 -2.40
N LYS A 126 -1.26 9.53 -2.58
CA LYS A 126 -0.60 9.51 -3.90
C LYS A 126 -0.80 8.18 -4.64
N LEU A 127 -0.86 7.06 -3.93
CA LEU A 127 -0.99 5.72 -4.49
C LEU A 127 -2.19 5.61 -5.44
N LEU A 128 -3.37 6.06 -5.01
CA LEU A 128 -4.59 6.02 -5.83
C LEU A 128 -5.03 7.39 -6.35
N GLY A 129 -4.59 8.48 -5.74
CA GLY A 129 -4.86 9.83 -6.21
C GLY A 129 -4.20 10.11 -7.55
N ILE A 130 -2.94 9.67 -7.78
CA ILE A 130 -2.26 9.84 -9.07
C ILE A 130 -2.98 9.11 -10.21
N PRO A 131 -3.24 7.79 -10.14
CA PRO A 131 -3.96 7.11 -11.22
C PRO A 131 -5.38 7.66 -11.38
N PHE A 132 -6.06 8.07 -10.32
CA PHE A 132 -7.37 8.72 -10.43
C PHE A 132 -7.30 10.05 -11.20
N CYS A 133 -6.31 10.91 -10.89
CA CYS A 133 -6.11 12.17 -11.59
C CYS A 133 -5.77 11.96 -13.06
N ILE A 134 -4.87 11.01 -13.38
CA ILE A 134 -4.54 10.64 -14.75
C ILE A 134 -5.79 10.16 -15.51
N LEU A 135 -6.63 9.34 -14.87
CA LEU A 135 -7.87 8.87 -15.45
C LEU A 135 -8.84 10.02 -15.75
N LEU A 136 -8.99 10.98 -14.84
CA LEU A 136 -9.81 12.17 -15.06
C LEU A 136 -9.30 13.04 -16.21
N ILE A 137 -7.98 13.30 -16.26
CA ILE A 137 -7.37 14.07 -17.35
C ILE A 137 -7.62 13.39 -18.70
N LEU A 138 -7.39 12.07 -18.77
CA LEU A 138 -7.63 11.29 -19.99
C LEU A 138 -9.10 11.24 -20.37
N ALA A 139 -10.01 11.18 -19.40
CA ALA A 139 -11.46 11.22 -19.65
C ALA A 139 -11.89 12.57 -20.23
N CYS A 140 -11.41 13.68 -19.67
CA CYS A 140 -11.65 15.03 -20.19
C CYS A 140 -11.07 15.19 -21.61
N GLN A 141 -9.85 14.73 -21.85
CA GLN A 141 -9.23 14.74 -23.19
C GLN A 141 -10.02 13.88 -24.18
N ALA A 142 -10.48 12.70 -23.77
CA ALA A 142 -11.28 11.82 -24.61
C ALA A 142 -12.63 12.46 -24.96
N ALA A 143 -13.27 13.14 -24.01
CA ALA A 143 -14.50 13.91 -24.24
C ALA A 143 -14.26 15.06 -25.22
N PHE A 144 -13.18 15.82 -25.06
CA PHE A 144 -12.78 16.88 -25.99
C PHE A 144 -12.57 16.33 -27.41
N VAL A 145 -11.75 15.27 -27.55
CA VAL A 145 -11.51 14.63 -28.86
C VAL A 145 -12.83 14.16 -29.48
N ARG A 146 -13.74 13.57 -28.71
CA ARG A 146 -15.05 13.14 -29.20
C ARG A 146 -15.89 14.32 -29.70
N SER A 147 -15.96 15.41 -28.94
CA SER A 147 -16.75 16.60 -29.28
C SER A 147 -16.25 17.28 -30.56
N PHE A 148 -14.94 17.44 -30.72
CA PHE A 148 -14.36 18.14 -31.88
C PHE A 148 -14.17 17.26 -33.11
N SER A 149 -13.89 15.97 -32.95
CA SER A 149 -13.63 15.08 -34.10
C SER A 149 -14.83 14.23 -34.52
N ARG A 150 -15.95 14.28 -33.78
CA ARG A 150 -17.14 13.40 -33.93
C ARG A 150 -16.83 11.91 -34.01
N LYS A 151 -15.62 11.50 -33.60
CA LYS A 151 -15.17 10.11 -33.67
C LYS A 151 -15.87 9.29 -32.59
N LYS A 152 -16.34 8.11 -32.97
CA LYS A 152 -16.94 7.17 -32.04
C LYS A 152 -15.83 6.57 -31.16
N LEU A 153 -16.01 6.68 -29.84
CA LEU A 153 -15.30 5.83 -28.88
C LEU A 153 -15.71 4.39 -29.17
N LEU A 154 -14.77 3.54 -29.59
CA LEU A 154 -15.01 2.11 -29.59
C LEU A 154 -15.20 1.68 -28.14
N GLY A 155 -16.23 0.89 -27.85
CA GLY A 155 -16.47 0.37 -26.51
C GLY A 155 -15.28 -0.43 -25.99
N LEU A 156 -15.10 -0.43 -24.67
CA LEU A 156 -14.07 -1.23 -23.96
C LEU A 156 -14.11 -2.72 -24.35
N PHE A 157 -15.31 -3.20 -24.71
CA PHE A 157 -15.61 -4.59 -25.06
C PHE A 157 -15.72 -4.85 -26.56
N THR A 158 -15.58 -3.83 -27.41
CA THR A 158 -15.57 -4.04 -28.86
C THR A 158 -14.14 -4.26 -29.33
N PRO A 159 -13.80 -5.43 -29.89
CA PRO A 159 -12.50 -5.63 -30.48
C PRO A 159 -12.33 -4.63 -31.64
N PRO A 160 -11.16 -3.95 -31.75
CA PRO A 160 -10.92 -3.09 -32.89
C PRO A 160 -10.99 -3.95 -34.16
N ALA A 161 -11.83 -3.55 -35.11
CA ALA A 161 -12.15 -4.29 -36.34
C ALA A 161 -10.94 -4.58 -37.26
N TYR A 162 -9.72 -4.23 -36.85
CA TYR A 162 -8.52 -4.29 -37.68
C TYR A 162 -7.23 -4.42 -36.84
N ASN A 163 -7.19 -5.32 -35.86
CA ASN A 163 -5.90 -5.74 -35.31
C ASN A 163 -5.47 -7.03 -36.01
N ARG A 164 -4.28 -7.00 -36.64
CA ARG A 164 -3.66 -8.25 -37.08
C ARG A 164 -3.37 -9.08 -35.82
N PRO A 165 -3.55 -10.42 -35.84
CA PRO A 165 -3.27 -11.27 -34.68
C PRO A 165 -1.85 -11.05 -34.14
N LEU A 166 -0.89 -10.78 -35.03
CA LEU A 166 0.48 -10.46 -34.68
C LEU A 166 0.64 -9.20 -33.81
N ASP A 167 -0.22 -8.19 -33.96
CA ASP A 167 -0.18 -6.97 -33.14
C ASP A 167 -0.72 -7.22 -31.72
N GLU A 168 -1.68 -8.13 -31.57
CA GLU A 168 -2.17 -8.56 -30.25
C GLU A 168 -1.14 -9.43 -29.53
N TRP A 169 -0.47 -10.33 -30.25
CA TRP A 169 0.63 -11.12 -29.71
C TRP A 169 1.81 -10.26 -29.25
N LYS A 170 2.15 -9.20 -30.01
CA LYS A 170 3.14 -8.20 -29.57
C LYS A 170 2.73 -7.50 -28.29
N ALA A 171 1.46 -7.10 -28.18
CA ALA A 171 0.95 -6.47 -26.97
C ALA A 171 1.00 -7.42 -25.76
N MET A 172 0.60 -8.68 -25.93
CA MET A 172 0.70 -9.70 -24.87
C MET A 172 2.15 -9.95 -24.46
N GLY A 173 3.06 -10.12 -25.42
CA GLY A 173 4.49 -10.29 -25.14
C GLY A 173 5.07 -9.09 -24.39
N PHE A 174 4.71 -7.87 -24.80
CA PHE A 174 5.12 -6.63 -24.12
C PHE A 174 4.63 -6.58 -22.67
N ILE A 175 3.36 -6.95 -22.43
CA ILE A 175 2.77 -6.99 -21.08
C ILE A 175 3.49 -8.02 -20.21
N LEU A 176 3.76 -9.22 -20.73
CA LEU A 176 4.45 -10.28 -19.99
C LEU A 176 5.89 -9.90 -19.65
N ILE A 177 6.62 -9.32 -20.60
CA ILE A 177 8.02 -8.90 -20.39
C ILE A 177 8.10 -7.81 -19.32
N LEU A 178 7.26 -6.76 -19.42
CA LEU A 178 7.27 -5.68 -18.43
C LEU A 178 6.71 -6.12 -17.08
N GLY A 179 5.71 -7.01 -17.06
CA GLY A 179 5.19 -7.60 -15.83
C GLY A 179 6.25 -8.41 -15.10
N ALA A 180 6.95 -9.30 -15.82
CA ALA A 180 8.08 -10.06 -15.28
C ALA A 180 9.22 -9.13 -14.84
N GLY A 181 9.48 -8.06 -15.58
CA GLY A 181 10.46 -7.03 -15.22
C GLY A 181 10.12 -6.30 -13.92
N ALA A 182 8.84 -5.99 -13.67
CA ALA A 182 8.41 -5.37 -12.41
C ALA A 182 8.61 -6.30 -11.20
N VAL A 183 8.29 -7.59 -11.36
CA VAL A 183 8.55 -8.63 -10.34
C VAL A 183 10.06 -8.79 -10.11
N GLY A 184 10.84 -8.95 -11.17
CA GLY A 184 12.30 -9.09 -11.09
C GLY A 184 12.96 -7.87 -10.47
N MET A 185 12.48 -6.66 -10.78
CA MET A 185 12.98 -5.44 -10.15
C MET A 185 12.71 -5.42 -8.65
N ASN A 186 11.53 -5.84 -8.20
CA ASN A 186 11.23 -5.95 -6.78
C ASN A 186 12.18 -6.94 -6.08
N GLU A 187 12.32 -8.15 -6.62
CA GLU A 187 13.17 -9.19 -6.02
C GLU A 187 14.67 -8.82 -6.05
N TRP A 188 15.12 -8.05 -7.04
CA TRP A 188 16.53 -7.65 -7.14
C TRP A 188 16.87 -6.41 -6.31
N TYR A 189 16.07 -5.35 -6.39
CA TYR A 189 16.37 -4.07 -5.74
C TYR A 189 15.79 -3.96 -4.33
N ARG A 190 14.64 -4.61 -4.06
CA ARG A 190 13.85 -4.44 -2.83
C ARG A 190 13.27 -5.77 -2.31
N PRO A 191 14.09 -6.83 -2.15
CA PRO A 191 13.58 -8.15 -1.74
C PRO A 191 12.91 -8.17 -0.36
N TYR A 192 13.23 -7.21 0.51
CA TYR A 192 12.72 -7.13 1.89
C TYR A 192 11.36 -6.44 2.01
N VAL A 193 10.89 -5.67 1.03
CA VAL A 193 9.66 -4.86 1.19
C VAL A 193 8.42 -5.72 1.36
N ARG A 194 8.27 -6.74 0.51
CA ARG A 194 7.11 -7.64 0.54
C ARG A 194 7.11 -8.54 1.78
N PRO A 195 8.21 -9.24 2.13
CA PRO A 195 8.25 -10.02 3.36
C PRO A 195 7.95 -9.19 4.60
N THR A 196 8.54 -8.00 4.73
CA THR A 196 8.30 -7.13 5.89
C THR A 196 6.84 -6.70 6.00
N ALA A 197 6.21 -6.27 4.90
CA ALA A 197 4.79 -5.92 4.92
C ALA A 197 3.88 -7.11 5.25
N LYS A 198 4.23 -8.31 4.78
CA LYS A 198 3.53 -9.55 5.13
C LYS A 198 3.66 -9.86 6.62
N MET A 199 4.86 -9.73 7.18
CA MET A 199 5.11 -9.93 8.61
C MET A 199 4.38 -8.90 9.48
N GLN A 200 4.30 -7.64 9.06
CA GLN A 200 3.48 -6.63 9.76
C GLN A 200 1.99 -7.01 9.77
N ARG A 201 1.48 -7.54 8.66
CA ARG A 201 0.09 -8.03 8.60
C ARG A 201 -0.12 -9.27 9.48
N GLU A 202 0.88 -10.16 9.55
CA GLU A 202 0.88 -11.31 10.45
C GLU A 202 0.94 -10.88 11.92
N LEU A 203 1.72 -9.84 12.25
CA LEU A 203 1.78 -9.19 13.56
C LEU A 203 0.40 -8.65 13.99
N GLU A 204 -0.31 -7.95 13.10
CA GLU A 204 -1.66 -7.45 13.39
C GLU A 204 -2.65 -8.58 13.71
N ARG A 205 -2.48 -9.73 13.04
CA ARG A 205 -3.28 -10.95 13.23
C ARG A 205 -2.81 -11.82 14.39
N GLN A 206 -1.71 -11.46 15.05
CA GLN A 206 -1.06 -12.27 16.08
C GLN A 206 -0.66 -13.68 15.58
N ASP A 207 -0.33 -13.81 14.30
CA ASP A 207 0.14 -15.07 13.69
C ASP A 207 1.67 -15.16 13.74
N TRP A 208 2.20 -15.51 14.93
CA TRP A 208 3.64 -15.57 15.18
C TRP A 208 4.35 -16.63 14.31
N LYS A 209 3.72 -17.80 14.13
CA LYS A 209 4.29 -18.90 13.32
C LYS A 209 4.30 -18.55 11.84
N GLY A 210 3.26 -17.87 11.34
CA GLY A 210 3.23 -17.32 9.99
C GLY A 210 4.39 -16.33 9.77
N MET A 211 4.62 -15.44 10.73
CA MET A 211 5.72 -14.47 10.71
C MET A 211 7.10 -15.14 10.68
N GLN A 212 7.32 -16.16 11.52
CA GLN A 212 8.56 -16.95 11.52
C GLN A 212 8.77 -17.67 10.17
N ALA A 213 7.72 -18.26 9.59
CA ALA A 213 7.80 -18.95 8.30
C ALA A 213 8.04 -17.98 7.12
N THR A 214 7.53 -16.76 7.19
CA THR A 214 7.83 -15.70 6.21
C THR A 214 9.29 -15.28 6.31
N ALA A 215 9.80 -15.07 7.52
CA ALA A 215 11.19 -14.72 7.78
C ALA A 215 12.17 -15.81 7.33
N SER A 216 11.88 -17.09 7.59
CA SER A 216 12.76 -18.21 7.24
C SER A 216 12.93 -18.39 5.71
N ARG A 217 11.99 -17.88 4.92
CA ARG A 217 12.04 -17.87 3.45
C ARG A 217 12.70 -16.62 2.89
N SER A 218 13.08 -15.67 3.75
CA SER A 218 13.58 -14.35 3.40
C SER A 218 15.03 -14.18 3.85
N ASP A 219 15.71 -13.17 3.30
CA ASP A 219 17.07 -12.83 3.71
C ASP A 219 17.06 -12.05 5.04
N LEU A 220 17.47 -12.73 6.11
CA LEU A 220 17.59 -12.17 7.47
C LEU A 220 18.71 -11.13 7.61
N THR A 221 19.54 -10.89 6.59
CA THR A 221 20.52 -9.80 6.63
C THR A 221 19.88 -8.42 6.57
N TYR A 222 18.62 -8.33 6.12
CA TYR A 222 17.86 -7.08 6.16
C TYR A 222 17.28 -6.84 7.55
N SER A 223 17.54 -5.64 8.07
CA SER A 223 17.18 -5.24 9.44
C SER A 223 15.70 -5.35 9.77
N THR A 224 14.82 -4.93 8.85
CA THR A 224 13.37 -5.02 9.06
C THR A 224 12.91 -6.48 9.14
N VAL A 225 13.44 -7.35 8.29
CA VAL A 225 13.12 -8.78 8.29
C VAL A 225 13.61 -9.43 9.58
N ALA A 226 14.85 -9.16 9.97
CA ALA A 226 15.42 -9.65 11.23
C ALA A 226 14.65 -9.16 12.46
N ALA A 227 14.23 -7.90 12.47
CA ALA A 227 13.48 -7.32 13.59
C ALA A 227 12.11 -7.96 13.76
N TYR A 228 11.32 -8.08 12.68
CA TYR A 228 10.03 -8.77 12.75
C TYR A 228 10.17 -10.25 13.07
N TYR A 229 11.24 -10.90 12.60
CA TYR A 229 11.57 -12.26 13.05
C TYR A 229 11.84 -12.31 14.56
N ALA A 230 12.65 -11.40 15.10
CA ALA A 230 12.91 -11.33 16.54
C ALA A 230 11.62 -11.09 17.34
N ILE A 231 10.76 -10.18 16.89
CA ILE A 231 9.44 -9.93 17.49
C ILE A 231 8.63 -11.22 17.53
N SER A 232 8.58 -11.98 16.42
CA SER A 232 7.79 -13.23 16.36
C SER A 232 8.25 -14.29 17.34
N ARG A 233 9.53 -14.28 17.73
CA ARG A 233 10.09 -15.24 18.68
C ARG A 233 9.93 -14.79 20.14
N MET A 234 9.88 -13.48 20.39
CA MET A 234 9.63 -12.93 21.72
C MET A 234 8.15 -13.04 22.14
N GLU A 235 7.23 -12.95 21.16
CA GLU A 235 5.79 -13.10 21.39
C GLU A 235 5.34 -14.57 21.41
N ASP A 236 6.14 -15.48 20.85
CA ASP A 236 5.93 -16.92 21.04
C ASP A 236 6.47 -17.31 22.42
N GLU A 237 5.57 -17.41 23.41
CA GLU A 237 5.86 -17.59 24.85
C GLU A 237 6.86 -18.71 25.18
N ASN A 238 7.06 -19.68 24.28
CA ASN A 238 7.90 -20.84 24.49
C ASN A 238 9.26 -20.79 23.78
N ASP A 239 9.56 -19.74 23.00
CA ASP A 239 10.70 -19.74 22.09
C ASP A 239 11.91 -18.96 22.63
N VAL A 240 11.78 -17.64 22.82
CA VAL A 240 12.91 -16.78 23.23
C VAL A 240 12.47 -15.79 24.31
N PRO A 241 13.31 -15.52 25.34
CA PRO A 241 13.02 -14.47 26.30
C PRO A 241 12.91 -13.10 25.63
N LYS A 242 12.14 -12.20 26.24
CA LYS A 242 11.99 -10.82 25.77
C LYS A 242 13.32 -10.07 25.92
N VAL A 243 13.82 -9.52 24.83
CA VAL A 243 15.14 -8.86 24.77
C VAL A 243 14.96 -7.35 24.58
N PRO A 244 15.55 -6.51 25.45
CA PRO A 244 15.53 -5.07 25.29
C PRO A 244 16.16 -4.61 23.97
N ILE A 245 15.70 -3.47 23.47
CA ILE A 245 16.12 -2.93 22.16
C ILE A 245 17.62 -2.60 22.12
N ASP A 246 18.20 -2.21 23.27
CA ASP A 246 19.61 -1.82 23.38
C ASP A 246 20.57 -3.00 23.24
N MET A 247 20.04 -4.23 23.31
CA MET A 247 20.81 -5.46 23.12
C MET A 247 20.74 -5.97 21.67
N LEU A 248 19.99 -5.31 20.77
CA LEU A 248 19.97 -5.69 19.37
C LEU A 248 21.31 -5.37 18.70
N PRO A 249 21.88 -6.32 17.94
CA PRO A 249 23.09 -6.04 17.18
C PRO A 249 22.82 -4.97 16.11
N PRO A 250 23.83 -4.14 15.79
CA PRO A 250 23.71 -3.18 14.70
C PRO A 250 23.42 -3.89 13.39
N THR A 251 22.64 -3.23 12.54
CA THR A 251 22.15 -3.79 11.29
C THR A 251 23.27 -3.98 10.28
N SER A 252 23.30 -5.12 9.59
CA SER A 252 24.38 -5.46 8.66
C SER A 252 24.18 -4.89 7.25
N ARG A 253 22.94 -4.56 6.86
CA ARG A 253 22.62 -3.94 5.57
C ARG A 253 21.65 -2.77 5.71
N PRO A 254 21.96 -1.59 5.12
CA PRO A 254 21.02 -0.49 5.06
C PRO A 254 19.83 -0.85 4.15
N ILE A 255 18.66 -0.30 4.46
CA ILE A 255 17.48 -0.38 3.61
C ILE A 255 17.26 0.96 2.91
N TYR A 256 16.53 0.93 1.81
CA TYR A 256 16.08 2.13 1.13
C TYR A 256 14.82 2.64 1.84
N LEU A 257 15.02 3.61 2.71
CA LEU A 257 13.98 4.27 3.50
C LEU A 257 14.37 5.73 3.66
N HIS A 258 13.44 6.63 3.36
CA HIS A 258 13.63 8.06 3.58
C HIS A 258 12.62 8.58 4.59
N ASN A 259 13.03 9.58 5.36
CA ASN A 259 12.10 10.35 6.17
C ASN A 259 11.36 11.40 5.35
N ARG A 260 10.45 12.10 6.03
CA ARG A 260 9.68 13.22 5.48
C ARG A 260 10.53 14.31 4.82
N ASP A 261 11.75 14.52 5.30
CA ASP A 261 12.69 15.52 4.76
C ASP A 261 13.46 15.01 3.53
N GLY A 262 13.26 13.75 3.15
CA GLY A 262 13.95 13.10 2.03
C GLY A 262 15.37 12.63 2.38
N ASN A 263 15.73 12.61 3.66
CA ASN A 263 17.02 12.08 4.12
C ASN A 263 16.93 10.58 4.34
N LEU A 264 18.03 9.87 4.08
CA LEU A 264 18.12 8.43 4.32
C LEU A 264 17.92 8.15 5.82
N GLU A 265 16.89 7.37 6.14
CA GLU A 265 16.45 7.08 7.50
C GLU A 265 17.13 5.80 8.02
N ASN A 266 17.41 5.75 9.32
CA ASN A 266 17.79 4.49 9.95
C ASN A 266 16.58 3.53 9.98
N ALA A 267 16.75 2.35 9.40
CA ALA A 267 15.77 1.26 9.41
C ALA A 267 15.15 0.99 10.79
N ARG A 268 15.91 1.24 11.88
CA ARG A 268 15.45 1.03 13.25
C ARG A 268 14.13 1.74 13.53
N ASN A 269 13.97 3.00 13.10
CA ASN A 269 12.79 3.80 13.38
C ASN A 269 11.50 3.18 12.82
N TYR A 270 11.60 2.41 11.74
CA TYR A 270 10.47 1.77 11.09
C TYR A 270 9.80 0.68 11.96
N PHE A 271 10.59 -0.13 12.68
CA PHE A 271 10.07 -1.24 13.50
C PHE A 271 10.20 -1.02 15.00
N LEU A 272 10.78 0.11 15.42
CA LEU A 272 11.15 0.37 16.81
C LEU A 272 9.98 0.25 17.77
N MET A 273 8.84 0.85 17.42
CA MET A 273 7.66 0.82 18.27
C MET A 273 7.09 -0.58 18.44
N ASP A 274 6.97 -1.35 17.34
CA ASP A 274 6.55 -2.76 17.40
C ASP A 274 7.48 -3.59 18.27
N TYR A 275 8.79 -3.37 18.14
CA TYR A 275 9.79 -4.05 18.95
C TYR A 275 9.68 -3.69 20.44
N CYS A 276 9.49 -2.41 20.77
CA CYS A 276 9.31 -1.97 22.14
C CYS A 276 8.04 -2.55 22.77
N ILE A 277 6.95 -2.69 22.01
CA ILE A 277 5.73 -3.36 22.46
C ILE A 277 6.04 -4.83 22.77
N ALA A 278 6.67 -5.54 21.85
CA ALA A 278 6.95 -6.97 22.00
C ALA A 278 7.93 -7.30 23.13
N SER A 279 8.85 -6.37 23.41
CA SER A 279 9.80 -6.46 24.53
C SER A 279 9.27 -5.86 25.83
N GLU A 280 7.98 -5.53 25.91
CA GLU A 280 7.30 -4.95 27.09
C GLU A 280 7.90 -3.60 27.58
N GLN A 281 8.63 -2.90 26.73
CA GLN A 281 9.16 -1.57 27.00
C GLN A 281 8.09 -0.49 26.72
N TYR A 282 6.90 -0.65 27.32
CA TYR A 282 5.75 0.22 27.11
C TYR A 282 5.99 1.70 27.37
N PRO A 283 6.77 2.13 28.40
CA PRO A 283 7.06 3.55 28.60
C PRO A 283 7.82 4.19 27.42
N ILE A 284 8.74 3.45 26.81
CA ILE A 284 9.51 3.92 25.65
C ILE A 284 8.60 3.93 24.41
N ALA A 285 7.83 2.86 24.20
CA ALA A 285 6.86 2.78 23.11
C ALA A 285 5.84 3.93 23.15
N TYR A 286 5.40 4.31 24.35
CA TYR A 286 4.44 5.41 24.56
C TYR A 286 5.00 6.77 24.15
N GLU A 287 6.23 7.10 24.54
CA GLU A 287 6.86 8.37 24.14
C GLU A 287 7.16 8.40 22.64
N LEU A 288 7.56 7.27 22.04
CA LEU A 288 7.72 7.14 20.59
C LEU A 288 6.40 7.37 19.84
N GLY A 289 5.32 6.71 20.27
CA GLY A 289 4.01 6.85 19.64
C GLY A 289 3.43 8.25 19.77
N LYS A 290 3.65 8.94 20.90
CA LYS A 290 3.31 10.37 21.05
C LYS A 290 4.10 11.26 20.10
N ALA A 291 5.41 11.04 19.98
CA ALA A 291 6.24 11.80 19.05
C ALA A 291 5.76 11.60 17.61
N ASP A 292 5.41 10.36 17.23
CA ASP A 292 4.90 10.03 15.91
C ASP A 292 3.52 10.66 15.63
N LEU A 293 2.59 10.58 16.60
CA LEU A 293 1.28 11.24 16.51
C LEU A 293 1.42 12.76 16.32
N ASN A 294 2.35 13.39 17.02
CA ASN A 294 2.60 14.83 16.90
C ASN A 294 3.23 15.21 15.56
N THR A 295 4.09 14.35 15.00
CA THR A 295 4.89 14.66 13.81
C THR A 295 4.17 14.30 12.51
N ASN A 296 3.62 13.09 12.46
CA ASN A 296 3.03 12.46 11.28
C ASN A 296 1.49 12.43 11.32
N GLY A 297 0.90 12.69 12.50
CA GLY A 297 -0.54 12.62 12.70
C GLY A 297 -1.03 11.20 12.98
N PRO A 298 -2.35 11.03 13.15
CA PRO A 298 -2.95 9.73 13.41
C PRO A 298 -2.87 8.83 12.17
N SER A 299 -2.70 7.53 12.40
CA SER A 299 -2.93 6.46 11.42
C SER A 299 -3.63 5.29 12.10
N PRO A 300 -4.40 4.45 11.37
CA PRO A 300 -5.00 3.25 11.94
C PRO A 300 -3.99 2.38 12.71
N LEU A 301 -2.82 2.12 12.12
CA LEU A 301 -1.75 1.32 12.75
C LEU A 301 -1.29 1.93 14.08
N LEU A 302 -0.92 3.21 14.05
CA LEU A 302 -0.40 3.94 15.22
C LEU A 302 -1.45 4.03 16.33
N LEU A 303 -2.71 4.30 15.99
CA LEU A 303 -3.78 4.36 16.98
C LEU A 303 -4.02 3.00 17.64
N LYS A 304 -3.98 1.89 16.88
CA LYS A 304 -4.09 0.53 17.45
C LYS A 304 -2.92 0.21 18.39
N GLN A 305 -1.70 0.56 18.00
CA GLN A 305 -0.51 0.41 18.85
C GLN A 305 -0.63 1.25 20.13
N MET A 306 -1.06 2.51 20.01
CA MET A 306 -1.26 3.39 21.16
C MET A 306 -2.34 2.89 22.11
N VAL A 307 -3.44 2.31 21.61
CA VAL A 307 -4.44 1.66 22.47
C VAL A 307 -3.82 0.54 23.29
N ARG A 308 -3.06 -0.38 22.65
CA ARG A 308 -2.40 -1.49 23.34
C ARG A 308 -1.39 -0.99 24.39
N ILE A 309 -0.57 0.00 24.04
CA ILE A 309 0.42 0.60 24.95
C ILE A 309 -0.28 1.26 26.15
N CYS A 310 -1.31 2.07 25.90
CA CYS A 310 -2.04 2.76 26.96
C CYS A 310 -2.75 1.79 27.91
N LEU A 311 -3.32 0.70 27.39
CA LEU A 311 -3.92 -0.36 28.22
C LEU A 311 -2.87 -1.05 29.10
N ALA A 312 -1.71 -1.40 28.53
CA ALA A 312 -0.59 -1.99 29.27
C ALA A 312 -0.03 -1.06 30.37
N LEU A 313 -0.09 0.27 30.15
CA LEU A 313 0.31 1.28 31.13
C LEU A 313 -0.83 1.73 32.07
N HIS A 314 -2.00 1.09 32.02
CA HIS A 314 -3.20 1.46 32.79
C HIS A 314 -3.71 2.89 32.53
N LYS A 315 -3.42 3.47 31.37
CA LYS A 315 -3.88 4.80 30.91
C LYS A 315 -5.21 4.71 30.14
N LYS A 316 -6.27 4.32 30.84
CA LYS A 316 -7.56 3.98 30.22
C LYS A 316 -8.25 5.13 29.50
N GLU A 317 -8.16 6.36 30.03
CA GLU A 317 -8.76 7.54 29.39
C GLU A 317 -8.13 7.85 28.03
N GLU A 318 -6.80 7.76 27.94
CA GLU A 318 -6.07 7.95 26.69
C GLU A 318 -6.39 6.83 25.69
N ALA A 319 -6.42 5.57 26.15
CA ALA A 319 -6.84 4.44 25.32
C ALA A 319 -8.26 4.65 24.75
N ARG A 320 -9.20 5.12 25.57
CA ARG A 320 -10.58 5.45 25.16
C ARG A 320 -10.61 6.59 24.14
N SER A 321 -9.77 7.61 24.29
CA SER A 321 -9.63 8.69 23.33
C SER A 321 -9.17 8.18 21.96
N HIS A 322 -8.14 7.34 21.92
CA HIS A 322 -7.67 6.73 20.68
C HIS A 322 -8.72 5.81 20.03
N LEU A 323 -9.44 5.01 20.84
CA LEU A 323 -10.57 4.20 20.35
C LEU A 323 -11.70 5.05 19.76
N ASN A 324 -11.99 6.23 20.32
CA ASN A 324 -12.97 7.15 19.76
C ASN A 324 -12.55 7.67 18.38
N VAL A 325 -11.26 7.91 18.16
CA VAL A 325 -10.74 8.28 16.84
C VAL A 325 -10.85 7.10 15.88
N LEU A 326 -10.46 5.89 16.30
CA LEU A 326 -10.59 4.67 15.50
C LEU A 326 -12.04 4.41 15.05
N ARG A 327 -13.05 4.73 15.87
CA ARG A 327 -14.48 4.61 15.50
C ARG A 327 -14.87 5.45 14.29
N THR A 328 -14.11 6.49 13.96
CA THR A 328 -14.36 7.34 12.79
C THR A 328 -13.75 6.77 11.51
N LEU A 329 -12.95 5.70 11.61
CA LEU A 329 -12.29 5.04 10.50
C LEU A 329 -13.13 3.86 10.00
N PRO A 330 -13.10 3.58 8.69
CA PRO A 330 -13.75 2.39 8.16
C PRO A 330 -12.93 1.13 8.53
N PHE A 331 -13.63 0.00 8.69
CA PHE A 331 -13.04 -1.34 8.86
C PHE A 331 -12.30 -1.65 10.19
N GLU A 332 -12.23 -0.73 11.14
CA GLU A 332 -11.55 -0.97 12.45
C GLU A 332 -12.49 -1.50 13.55
N LYS A 333 -13.68 -1.98 13.18
CA LYS A 333 -14.74 -2.38 14.12
C LYS A 333 -14.32 -3.53 15.03
N ASP A 334 -13.71 -4.58 14.46
CA ASP A 334 -13.34 -5.79 15.21
C ASP A 334 -12.30 -5.50 16.31
N PHE A 335 -11.32 -4.64 16.00
CA PHE A 335 -10.34 -4.17 16.98
C PHE A 335 -11.02 -3.40 18.12
N ILE A 336 -11.95 -2.50 17.78
CA ILE A 336 -12.67 -1.70 18.78
C ILE A 336 -13.51 -2.59 19.69
N GLU A 337 -14.22 -3.58 19.14
CA GLU A 337 -15.04 -4.51 19.93
C GLU A 337 -14.19 -5.34 20.89
N THR A 338 -12.95 -5.67 20.50
CA THR A 338 -12.02 -6.43 21.33
C THR A 338 -11.50 -5.62 22.52
N TYR A 339 -11.05 -4.37 22.29
CA TYR A 339 -10.34 -3.57 23.31
C TYR A 339 -11.20 -2.52 24.01
N ALA A 340 -12.39 -2.20 23.52
CA ALA A 340 -13.28 -1.23 24.17
C ALA A 340 -13.74 -1.62 25.58
N PRO A 341 -13.99 -2.91 25.92
CA PRO A 341 -14.35 -3.32 27.28
C PRO A 341 -13.23 -3.03 28.29
N GLU A 342 -11.98 -3.33 27.92
CA GLU A 342 -10.80 -3.13 28.79
C GLU A 342 -10.54 -1.65 29.13
N ALA A 343 -10.99 -0.74 28.26
CA ALA A 343 -10.89 0.71 28.46
C ALA A 343 -12.08 1.32 29.25
N GLN A 344 -13.10 0.52 29.61
CA GLN A 344 -14.33 0.99 30.29
C GLN A 344 -14.43 0.55 31.76
N GLU A 345 -13.92 -0.64 32.10
CA GLU A 345 -13.58 -1.00 33.49
C GLU A 345 -12.44 -0.12 34.00
#